data_AF-X0XC80-F1
#
_entry.id   AF-X0XC80-F1
#
_cell.length_a   1.000
_cell.length_b   1.000
_cell.length_c   1.000
_cell.angle_alpha   90.00
_cell.angle_beta   90.00
_cell.angle_gamma   90.00
#
_symmetry.space_group_name_H-M   'P 1'
#
loop_
_entity.id
_entity.type
_entity.pdbx_description
1 polymer ?
#
loop_
_entity_poly.entity_id
_entity_poly.type
_entity_poly.pdbx_seq_one_letter_code
_entity_poly.pdbx_strand_id
1 'polypeptide(L)' 'MQNLFNGIYKNKKVLITGHTGFKGSWLALWLKEIGANILGYALEPPTQPNHFELLKLDIDSVIDD' A
#
# COMPACT_ATOMS: atom_id res chain seq x y z
N MET A 1 -9.97 12.33 -0.26
CA MET A 1 -9.43 11.97 -1.59
C MET A 1 -10.30 11.00 -2.40
N GLN A 2 -11.38 10.43 -1.86
CA GLN A 2 -12.11 9.30 -2.47
C GLN A 2 -12.84 9.56 -3.81
N ASN A 3 -12.99 10.82 -4.24
CA ASN A 3 -13.60 11.16 -5.53
C ASN A 3 -12.57 11.38 -6.66
N LEU A 4 -11.27 11.19 -6.39
CA LEU A 4 -10.26 11.20 -7.45
C LEU A 4 -10.55 10.09 -8.47
N PHE A 5 -10.30 10.38 -9.74
CA PHE A 5 -10.61 9.48 -10.86
C PHE A 5 -12.07 9.00 -10.84
N ASN A 6 -13.03 9.89 -10.59
CA ASN A 6 -14.45 9.55 -10.49
C ASN A 6 -14.74 8.40 -9.48
N GLY A 7 -13.89 8.25 -8.46
CA GLY A 7 -14.04 7.23 -7.43
C GLY A 7 -13.82 5.80 -7.93
N ILE A 8 -13.17 5.57 -9.08
CA ILE A 8 -12.99 4.22 -9.63
C ILE A 8 -12.29 3.24 -8.69
N TYR A 9 -11.46 3.74 -7.77
CA TYR A 9 -10.69 2.93 -6.81
C TYR A 9 -11.43 2.66 -5.50
N LYS A 10 -12.54 3.34 -5.24
CA LYS A 10 -13.30 3.15 -4.01
C LYS A 10 -13.76 1.70 -3.88
N ASN A 11 -13.43 1.07 -2.76
CA ASN A 11 -13.69 -0.33 -2.45
C ASN A 11 -13.10 -1.35 -3.44
N LYS A 12 -12.23 -0.93 -4.37
CA LYS A 12 -11.54 -1.87 -5.27
C LYS A 12 -10.47 -2.63 -4.51
N LYS A 13 -10.39 -3.93 -4.77
CA LYS A 13 -9.28 -4.76 -4.33
C LYS A 13 -8.09 -4.50 -5.25
N VAL A 14 -6.96 -4.09 -4.68
CA VAL A 14 -5.72 -3.82 -5.42
C VAL A 14 -4.61 -4.65 -4.80
N LEU A 15 -3.97 -5.49 -5.62
CA LEU A 15 -2.75 -6.21 -5.25
C LEU A 15 -1.54 -5.32 -5.56
N ILE A 16 -0.67 -5.12 -4.57
CA ILE A 16 0.59 -4.40 -4.73
C ILE A 16 1.73 -5.37 -4.42
N THR A 17 2.55 -5.67 -5.41
CA THR A 17 3.81 -6.38 -5.19
C THR A 17 4.93 -5.38 -4.85
N GLY A 18 5.76 -5.71 -3.87
CA GLY A 18 6.84 -4.81 -3.42
C GLY A 18 6.37 -3.62 -2.56
N HIS A 19 5.25 -3.76 -1.83
CA HIS A 19 4.66 -2.68 -1.01
C HIS A 19 5.54 -2.23 0.17
N THR A 20 6.50 -3.05 0.61
CA THR A 20 7.48 -2.69 1.66
C THR A 20 8.59 -1.76 1.18
N GLY A 21 8.82 -1.66 -0.14
CA GLY A 21 9.80 -0.73 -0.72
C GLY A 21 9.31 0.72 -0.70
N PHE A 22 10.23 1.69 -0.82
CA PHE A 22 9.90 3.12 -0.73
C PHE A 22 8.78 3.58 -1.68
N LYS A 23 8.82 3.13 -2.94
CA LYS A 23 7.78 3.46 -3.93
C LYS A 23 6.48 2.69 -3.67
N GLY A 24 6.59 1.42 -3.27
CA GLY A 24 5.45 0.58 -2.96
C GLY A 24 4.64 1.11 -1.78
N SER A 25 5.32 1.59 -0.74
CA SER A 25 4.67 2.14 0.44
C SER A 25 3.97 3.47 0.15
N TRP A 26 4.56 4.32 -0.69
CA TRP A 26 3.90 5.54 -1.20
C TRP A 26 2.65 5.22 -2.02
N LEU A 27 2.76 4.24 -2.93
CA LEU A 27 1.61 3.80 -3.74
C LEU A 27 0.49 3.24 -2.84
N ALA A 28 0.86 2.44 -1.84
CA ALA A 28 -0.09 1.89 -0.89
C ALA A 28 -0.81 2.98 -0.08
N LEU A 29 -0.07 3.95 0.46
CA LEU A 29 -0.66 5.11 1.15
C LEU A 29 -1.67 5.83 0.25
N TRP A 30 -1.25 6.18 -0.96
CA TRP A 30 -2.09 6.92 -1.89
C TRP A 30 -3.37 6.18 -2.28
N LEU A 31 -3.26 4.87 -2.56
CA LEU A 31 -4.41 4.02 -2.89
C LEU A 31 -5.37 3.86 -1.69
N LYS A 32 -4.86 3.72 -0.46
CA LYS A 32 -5.68 3.64 0.76
C LYS A 32 -6.47 4.95 0.96
N GLU A 33 -5.81 6.09 0.79
CA GLU A 33 -6.41 7.43 0.92
C GLU A 33 -7.52 7.73 -0.10
N ILE A 34 -7.44 7.14 -1.30
CA ILE A 34 -8.51 7.22 -2.32
C ILE A 34 -9.59 6.15 -2.14
N GLY A 35 -9.49 5.30 -1.11
CA GLY A 35 -10.53 4.35 -0.70
C GLY A 35 -10.39 2.95 -1.27
N ALA A 36 -9.21 2.55 -1.75
CA ALA A 36 -8.96 1.17 -2.18
C ALA A 36 -8.75 0.23 -0.98
N ASN A 37 -9.06 -1.04 -1.19
CA ASN A 37 -8.74 -2.15 -0.29
C ASN A 37 -7.47 -2.82 -0.81
N ILE A 38 -6.40 -2.77 -0.03
CA ILE A 38 -5.05 -3.16 -0.49
C ILE A 38 -4.67 -4.50 0.10
N LEU A 39 -4.14 -5.38 -0.75
CA LEU A 39 -3.36 -6.55 -0.38
C LEU A 39 -1.92 -6.35 -0.85
N GLY A 40 -0.97 -6.31 0.08
CA GLY A 40 0.47 -6.22 -0.20
C GLY A 40 1.13 -7.60 -0.19
N TYR A 41 2.05 -7.85 -1.13
CA TYR A 41 2.97 -8.99 -1.12
C TYR A 41 4.38 -8.51 -1.43
N ALA A 42 5.33 -8.72 -0.53
CA ALA A 42 6.70 -8.28 -0.74
C ALA A 42 7.70 -9.01 0.15
N LEU A 43 8.99 -8.81 -0.12
CA LEU A 43 10.06 -9.13 0.81
C LEU A 43 10.06 -8.19 2.01
N GLU A 44 10.82 -8.55 3.04
CA GLU A 44 11.10 -7.67 4.18
C GLU A 44 11.66 -6.30 3.72
N PRO A 45 11.29 -5.18 4.39
CA PRO A 45 11.81 -3.86 4.03
C PRO A 45 13.34 -3.82 4.22
N PRO A 46 14.11 -3.25 3.26
CA PRO A 46 15.57 -3.37 3.26
C PRO A 46 16.32 -2.40 4.19
N THR A 47 15.62 -1.49 4.88
CA THR A 47 16.26 -0.43 5.70
C THR A 47 15.55 -0.17 7.03
N GLN A 48 16.29 0.41 7.98
CA GLN A 48 15.77 0.88 9.28
C GLN A 48 16.25 2.33 9.53
N PRO A 49 15.36 3.33 9.65
CA PRO A 49 13.91 3.21 9.42
C PRO A 49 13.59 2.94 7.93
N ASN A 50 12.38 2.44 7.66
CA ASN A 50 11.81 2.41 6.32
C ASN A 50 10.45 3.11 6.28
N HIS A 51 10.06 3.53 5.09
CA HIS A 51 8.83 4.29 4.91
C HIS A 51 7.57 3.46 5.19
N PHE A 52 7.58 2.17 4.86
CA PHE A 52 6.44 1.27 5.09
C PHE A 52 6.05 1.19 6.57
N GLU A 53 6.99 0.88 7.46
CA GLU A 53 6.75 0.77 8.91
C GLU A 53 6.36 2.11 9.54
N LEU A 54 6.95 3.22 9.07
CA LEU A 54 6.62 4.56 9.56
C LEU A 54 5.16 4.95 9.27
N LEU A 55 4.60 4.50 8.16
CA LEU A 55 3.22 4.85 7.77
C LEU A 55 2.16 4.16 8.63
N LYS A 56 2.46 2.99 9.22
CA LYS A 56 1.50 2.18 10.00
C LYS A 56 0.16 2.00 9.28
N LEU A 57 0.21 1.76 7.96
CA LEU A 57 -0.98 1.62 7.15
C LEU A 57 -1.79 0.39 7.59
N ASP A 58 -3.09 0.59 7.74
CA ASP A 58 -4.08 -0.48 7.88
C ASP A 58 -4.32 -1.13 6.50
N ILE A 59 -3.52 -2.12 6.15
CA ILE A 59 -3.65 -2.92 4.92
C ILE A 59 -3.38 -4.38 5.21
N ASP A 60 -3.93 -5.28 4.39
CA ASP A 60 -3.52 -6.68 4.42
C ASP A 60 -2.11 -6.76 3.81
N SER A 61 -1.18 -7.41 4.52
CA SER A 61 0.23 -7.49 4.13
C SER A 61 0.76 -8.89 4.35
N VAL A 62 1.28 -9.49 3.27
CA VAL A 62 2.01 -10.76 3.30
C VAL A 62 3.48 -10.45 3.03
N ILE A 63 4.35 -10.92 3.92
CA ILE A 63 5.80 -10.85 3.76
C ILE A 63 6.32 -12.26 3.53
N ASP A 64 6.79 -12.56 2.32
CA ASP A 64 7.23 -13.90 1.91
C ASP A 64 8.09 -13.81 0.62
N ASP A 65 8.82 -14.90 0.31
CA ASP A 65 9.65 -15.07 -0.91
C ASP A 65 8.88 -15.77 -2.04
#